data_AF-A0A411E6D3-F1
#
_entry.id   AF-A0A411E6D3-F1
#
_cell.length_a   1.000
_cell.length_b   1.000
_cell.length_c   1.000
_cell.angle_alpha   90.00
_cell.angle_beta   90.00
_cell.angle_gamma   90.00
#
_symmetry.space_group_name_H-M   'P 1'
#
loop_
_entity.id
_entity.type
_entity.pdbx_description
1 polymer ?
#
loop_
_entity_poly.entity_id
_entity_poly.type
_entity_poly.pdbx_seq_one_letter_code
_entity_poly.pdbx_strand_id
1 'polypeptide(L)' 'MDINQILNLIGLLFITVGSIFAALNTPTPKYQPRGSVKLSGVDSEEGRLKTYRRQRKVPGFLALIGIGAFIQAIAIFIT' A
#
# COMPACT_ATOMS: atom_id res chain seq x y z
N MET A 1 -22.18 -7.02 -18.78
CA MET A 1 -21.34 -7.35 -17.61
C MET A 1 -22.23 -7.19 -16.40
N ASP A 2 -22.31 -8.21 -15.56
CA ASP A 2 -23.23 -8.22 -14.43
C ASP A 2 -22.78 -7.23 -13.33
N ILE A 3 -23.70 -6.67 -12.56
CA ILE A 3 -23.38 -5.70 -11.49
C ILE A 3 -22.38 -6.31 -10.50
N ASN A 4 -22.54 -7.60 -10.19
CA ASN A 4 -21.62 -8.33 -9.33
C ASN A 4 -20.19 -8.36 -9.91
N GLN A 5 -20.06 -8.63 -11.21
CA GLN A 5 -18.77 -8.64 -11.89
C GLN A 5 -18.11 -7.25 -11.88
N ILE A 6 -18.92 -6.19 -12.01
CA ILE A 6 -18.42 -4.81 -11.99
C ILE A 6 -17.86 -4.47 -10.61
N LEU A 7 -18.59 -4.78 -9.54
CA LEU A 7 -18.13 -4.55 -8.17
C LEU A 7 -16.88 -5.35 -7.85
N ASN A 8 -16.82 -6.62 -8.26
CA ASN A 8 -15.64 -7.46 -8.08
C ASN A 8 -14.41 -6.91 -8.81
N LEU A 9 -14.58 -6.45 -10.06
CA LEU A 9 -13.50 -5.85 -10.83
C LEU A 9 -13.00 -4.55 -10.18
N ILE A 10 -13.91 -3.66 -9.78
CA ILE A 10 -13.56 -2.39 -9.14
C ILE A 10 -12.82 -2.65 -7.81
N GLY A 11 -13.34 -3.55 -6.98
CA GLY A 11 -12.72 -3.91 -5.72
C GLY A 11 -11.32 -4.50 -5.91
N LEU A 12 -11.15 -5.39 -6.89
CA LEU A 12 -9.84 -5.97 -7.22
C LEU A 12 -8.84 -4.90 -7.69
N LEU A 13 -9.28 -3.94 -8.51
CA LEU A 13 -8.44 -2.84 -8.97
C LEU A 13 -7.96 -1.98 -7.79
N PHE A 14 -8.85 -1.62 -6.86
CA PHE A 14 -8.47 -0.85 -5.68
C PHE A 14 -7.47 -1.58 -4.78
N ILE A 15 -7.68 -2.88 -4.54
CA ILE A 15 -6.75 -3.72 -3.78
C ILE A 15 -5.39 -3.77 -4.47
N THR A 16 -5.38 -4.03 -5.78
CA THR A 16 -4.14 -4.19 -6.55
C THR A 16 -3.34 -2.89 -6.56
N VAL A 17 -3.98 -1.78 -6.91
CA VAL A 17 -3.35 -0.46 -6.97
C VAL A 17 -2.87 -0.04 -5.58
N GLY A 18 -3.72 -0.17 -4.56
CA GLY A 18 -3.36 0.12 -3.17
C GLY A 18 -2.16 -0.71 -2.70
N SER A 19 -2.13 -2.01 -3.00
CA SER A 19 -1.03 -2.90 -2.61
C SER A 19 0.29 -2.53 -3.28
N ILE A 20 0.28 -2.28 -4.59
CA ILE A 20 1.48 -1.88 -5.34
C ILE A 20 2.06 -0.58 -4.76
N PHE A 21 1.22 0.45 -4.60
CA PHE A 21 1.70 1.73 -4.09
C PHE A 21 2.10 1.68 -2.61
N ALA A 22 1.41 0.89 -1.78
CA ALA A 22 1.84 0.66 -0.40
C ALA A 22 3.23 0.03 -0.36
N ALA A 23 3.47 -1.03 -1.14
CA ALA A 23 4.77 -1.70 -1.21
C ALA A 23 5.89 -0.75 -1.66
N LEU A 24 5.66 0.06 -2.70
CA LEU A 24 6.64 1.03 -3.22
C LEU A 24 6.98 2.16 -2.25
N ASN A 25 6.10 2.47 -1.30
CA ASN A 25 6.28 3.56 -0.34
C ASN A 25 6.61 3.09 1.09
N THR A 26 6.63 1.77 1.32
CA THR A 26 6.98 1.17 2.61
C THR A 26 8.49 1.25 2.84
N PRO A 27 8.96 1.55 4.06
CA PRO A 27 10.40 1.52 4.37
C PRO A 27 10.99 0.13 4.13
N THR A 28 12.05 0.06 3.34
CA THR A 28 12.88 -1.15 3.27
C THR A 28 13.99 -1.05 4.32
N PRO A 29 14.09 -1.98 5.29
CA PRO A 29 15.21 -2.00 6.22
C PRO A 29 16.52 -2.25 5.47
N LYS A 30 17.58 -1.51 5.82
CA LYS A 30 18.93 -1.78 5.33
C LYS A 30 19.67 -2.61 6.38
N TYR A 31 19.93 -3.87 6.02
CA TYR A 31 20.73 -4.79 6.84
C TYR A 31 22.21 -4.49 6.64
N GLN A 32 22.93 -4.28 7.74
CA GLN A 32 24.37 -4.09 7.71
C GLN A 32 25.09 -5.44 7.82
N PRO A 33 26.30 -5.58 7.26
CA PRO A 33 27.09 -6.82 7.35
C PRO A 33 27.36 -7.31 8.79
N ARG A 34 27.25 -6.41 9.78
CA ARG A 34 27.43 -6.69 11.21
C ARG A 34 26.16 -7.19 11.92
N GLY A 35 25.08 -7.46 11.19
CA GLY A 35 23.81 -7.95 11.77
C GLY A 35 22.92 -6.88 12.39
N SER A 36 23.30 -5.59 12.31
CA SER A 36 22.46 -4.48 12.74
C SER A 36 21.51 -4.03 11.63
N VAL A 37 20.33 -3.56 12.02
CA VAL A 37 19.31 -3.02 11.12
C VAL A 37 19.28 -1.50 11.25
N LYS A 38 19.58 -0.77 10.17
CA LYS A 38 19.29 0.67 10.10
C LYS A 38 17.94 0.87 9.40
N LEU A 39 16.97 1.38 10.14
CA LEU A 39 15.63 1.74 9.62
C LEU A 39 15.66 2.95 8.67
N SER A 40 16.69 3.80 8.76
CA SER A 40 16.99 4.80 7.74
C SER A 40 18.50 4.90 7.54
N GLY A 41 19.04 4.18 6.55
CA GLY A 41 20.45 4.30 6.15
C GLY A 41 20.70 5.53 5.28
N VAL A 42 20.18 6.69 5.70
CA VAL A 42 20.31 7.96 4.97
C VAL A 42 20.82 9.01 5.95
N ASP A 43 22.10 9.34 5.83
CA ASP A 43 22.78 10.27 6.74
C ASP A 43 22.45 11.74 6.40
N SER A 44 21.97 12.02 5.18
CA SER A 44 21.54 13.36 4.76
C SER A 44 20.09 13.69 5.16
N GLU A 45 19.88 14.91 5.64
CA GLU A 45 18.57 15.43 6.06
C GLU A 45 17.54 15.38 4.91
N GLU A 46 17.96 15.77 3.70
CA GLU A 46 17.10 15.75 2.50
C GLU A 46 16.57 14.35 2.19
N GLY A 47 17.42 13.34 2.33
CA GLY A 47 17.02 11.97 2.04
C GLY A 47 16.12 11.37 3.13
N ARG A 48 16.28 11.80 4.38
CA ARG A 48 15.33 11.50 5.47
C ARG A 48 13.96 12.13 5.19
N LEU A 49 13.94 13.40 4.76
CA LEU A 49 12.71 14.12 4.44
C LEU A 49 11.97 13.50 3.24
N LYS A 50 12.70 13.11 2.20
CA LYS A 50 12.14 12.40 1.03
C LYS A 50 11.51 11.06 1.41
N THR A 51 12.15 10.33 2.32
CA THR A 51 11.66 9.04 2.82
C THR A 51 10.38 9.24 3.65
N TYR A 52 10.39 10.20 4.58
CA TYR A 52 9.22 10.56 5.39
C TYR A 52 8.01 10.96 4.53
N ARG A 53 8.22 11.81 3.51
CA ARG A 53 7.16 12.25 2.58
C ARG A 53 6.53 11.08 1.81
N ARG A 54 7.31 10.05 1.46
CA ARG A 54 6.80 8.83 0.81
C ARG A 54 5.99 7.98 1.79
N GLN A 55 6.53 7.73 2.97
CA GLN A 55 5.88 6.91 4.00
C GLN A 55 4.53 7.48 4.44
N ARG A 56 4.39 8.80 4.49
CA ARG A 56 3.12 9.46 4.84
C ARG A 56 1.97 9.10 3.89
N LYS A 57 2.26 8.58 2.71
CA LYS A 57 1.24 8.13 1.73
C LYS A 57 0.77 6.69 1.98
N VAL A 58 1.54 5.88 2.70
CA VAL A 58 1.23 4.45 2.94
C VAL A 58 -0.15 4.24 3.57
N PRO A 59 -0.57 5.00 4.60
CA PRO A 59 -1.92 4.84 5.16
C PRO A 59 -3.04 5.06 4.13
N GLY A 60 -2.85 6.00 3.20
CA GLY A 60 -3.81 6.25 2.12
C GLY A 60 -3.92 5.07 1.15
N PHE A 61 -2.79 4.44 0.81
CA PHE A 61 -2.80 3.26 -0.04
C PHE A 61 -3.39 2.02 0.67
N LEU A 62 -3.15 1.87 1.98
CA LEU A 62 -3.80 0.84 2.79
C LEU A 62 -5.32 1.07 2.87
N ALA A 63 -5.76 2.33 2.95
CA ALA A 63 -7.19 2.65 2.90
C ALA A 63 -7.83 2.25 1.57
N LEU A 64 -7.14 2.41 0.43
CA LEU A 64 -7.63 1.91 -0.86
C LEU A 64 -7.82 0.39 -0.87
N ILE A 65 -6.90 -0.36 -0.25
CA ILE A 65 -7.05 -1.82 -0.09
C ILE A 65 -8.31 -2.14 0.72
N GLY A 66 -8.51 -1.44 1.84
CA GLY A 66 -9.70 -1.61 2.68
C GLY A 66 -11.01 -1.30 1.94
N ILE A 67 -11.04 -0.22 1.15
CA ILE A 67 -12.18 0.14 0.32
C ILE A 67 -12.45 -0.93 -0.73
N GLY A 68 -11.41 -1.41 -1.42
CA GLY A 68 -11.57 -2.46 -2.42
C GLY A 68 -12.10 -3.77 -1.84
N ALA A 69 -11.60 -4.17 -0.67
CA ALA A 69 -12.09 -5.33 0.07
C ALA A 69 -13.55 -5.16 0.51
N PHE A 70 -13.94 -3.96 0.96
CA PHE A 70 -15.32 -3.65 1.31
C PHE A 70 -16.25 -3.74 0.10
N ILE A 71 -15.84 -3.25 -1.06
CA ILE A 71 -16.62 -3.36 -2.32
C ILE A 71 -16.80 -4.82 -2.72
N GLN A 72 -15.76 -5.65 -2.60
CA GLN A 72 -15.89 -7.09 -2.86
C GLN A 72 -16.81 -7.77 -1.86
N ALA A 73 -16.75 -7.38 -0.58
CA ALA A 73 -17.68 -7.90 0.43
C ALA A 73 -19.14 -7.57 0.08
N ILE A 74 -19.42 -6.35 -0.38
CA ILE A 74 -20.75 -5.97 -0.88
C ILE A 74 -21.17 -6.85 -2.06
N ALA A 75 -20.27 -7.13 -3.00
CA ALA A 75 -20.56 -7.96 -4.17
C ALA A 75 -21.07 -9.37 -3.78
N ILE A 76 -20.58 -9.94 -2.68
CA ILE A 76 -21.04 -11.25 -2.16
C ILE A 76 -22.53 -11.24 -1.77
N PHE A 77 -23.04 -10.11 -1.29
CA PHE A 77 -24.44 -9.99 -0.86
C PHE A 77 -25.39 -9.52 -1.96
N ILE A 78 -24.84 -9.04 -3.09
CA ILE A 78 -25.62 -8.60 -4.26
C ILE A 78 -25.70 -9.72 -5.32
N THR A 79 -24.92 -10.81 -5.17
CA THR A 79 -25.09 -12.09 -5.89
C THR A 79 -26.47 -12.70 -5.66
#